data_AF-A0A3N9PWQ5-F1
#
_entry.id   AF-A0A3N9PWQ5-F1
#
_cell.length_a   1.000
_cell.length_b   1.000
_cell.length_c   1.000
_cell.angle_alpha   90.00
_cell.angle_beta   90.00
_cell.angle_gamma   90.00
#
_symmetry.space_group_name_H-M   'P 1'
#
loop_
_entity.id
_entity.type
_entity.pdbx_description
1 polymer ?
#
loop_
_entity_poly.entity_id
_entity_poly.type
_entity_poly.pdbx_seq_one_letter_code
_entity_poly.pdbx_strand_id
1 'polypeptide(L)'
;MVLNLSFVFFCNNPLLCCLKSSLGSGTMSEYLDSLRGKMVSTGYSTEYIELCIKYANDLENNNVPVIFDKAHFLLLTGLKTSELRNILTNKPEHYHEFELLVNYRLRNILAPNPLLKQVQKWIQVFILKPLKVSSWATAYKPGTSIIKNAKVHVKQDCVINLDLKNFFDSITSVRVHKIFRSAGYTKELATLFTQICTLEKCLPQGAPTSPYLSNLICRNLDQDLAIFCQSRAIRFTRYADDMTFSGGVEIENYIPNIRKTITKHGFVINEDKSQVLFRNQRQVVTGLVVNDKVAIKKEFIRKLSQEIHYCLRFGVSNHILNSRINKSNYKDHLFGRVYYIRMVNKPLGDILLKKLESIDWEY
;
A
#
# COMPACT_ATOMS: atom_id res chain seq x y z
N MET A 1 23.27 7.19 -24.90
CA MET A 1 23.18 8.66 -24.87
C MET A 1 22.77 9.06 -23.47
N VAL A 2 23.74 9.50 -22.67
CA VAL A 2 23.52 10.05 -21.33
C VAL A 2 22.80 11.39 -21.53
N LEU A 3 21.59 11.53 -20.99
CA LEU A 3 20.85 12.80 -20.97
C LEU A 3 21.54 13.72 -19.96
N ASN A 4 22.70 14.25 -20.34
CA ASN A 4 23.47 15.16 -19.50
C ASN A 4 22.94 16.56 -19.71
N LEU A 5 21.93 16.94 -18.92
CA LEU A 5 21.22 18.19 -19.07
C LEU A 5 21.21 18.97 -17.77
N SER A 6 21.64 20.23 -17.88
CA SER A 6 21.41 21.27 -16.88
C SER A 6 19.98 21.82 -17.04
N PHE A 7 18.95 20.99 -16.90
CA PHE A 7 17.53 21.42 -17.02
C PHE A 7 17.02 22.24 -15.82
N VAL A 8 17.92 22.60 -14.90
CA VAL A 8 17.65 23.19 -13.58
C VAL A 8 17.01 24.58 -13.67
N PHE A 9 17.11 25.28 -14.80
CA PHE A 9 16.63 26.67 -14.92
C PHE A 9 15.23 26.85 -15.52
N PHE A 10 14.53 25.78 -15.90
CA PHE A 10 13.32 25.93 -16.74
C PHE A 10 11.99 25.89 -15.99
N CYS A 11 11.99 25.69 -14.67
CA CYS A 11 10.79 25.58 -13.85
C CYS A 11 10.61 26.80 -12.93
N ASN A 12 10.06 27.90 -13.46
CA ASN A 12 9.63 29.03 -12.62
C ASN A 12 8.43 28.68 -11.71
N ASN A 13 7.84 27.48 -11.88
CA ASN A 13 6.83 26.96 -10.97
C ASN A 13 6.83 25.41 -10.96
N PRO A 14 7.57 24.76 -10.04
CA PRO A 14 7.63 23.29 -9.90
C PRO A 14 6.26 22.61 -9.74
N LEU A 15 5.26 23.38 -9.31
CA LEU A 15 3.89 22.96 -9.10
C LEU A 15 3.14 22.68 -10.43
N LEU A 16 3.47 23.36 -11.53
CA LEU A 16 2.83 23.14 -12.84
C LEU A 16 3.22 21.78 -13.46
N CYS A 17 4.46 21.31 -13.24
CA CYS A 17 4.88 19.96 -13.67
C CYS A 17 4.26 18.82 -12.86
N CYS A 18 3.71 19.11 -11.66
CA CYS A 18 3.27 18.09 -10.71
C CYS A 18 1.75 18.05 -10.47
N LEU A 19 1.00 19.09 -10.82
CA LEU A 19 -0.41 19.22 -10.48
C LEU A 19 -1.32 19.17 -11.72
N LYS A 20 -1.87 18.00 -12.02
CA LYS A 20 -3.25 17.96 -12.54
C LYS A 20 -4.20 18.19 -11.37
N SER A 21 -4.49 19.47 -11.06
CA SER A 21 -5.78 20.01 -10.59
C SER A 21 -5.62 21.26 -9.69
N SER A 22 -6.35 22.32 -10.07
CA SER A 22 -6.93 23.40 -9.26
C SER A 22 -6.24 24.77 -9.08
N LEU A 23 -5.09 25.08 -9.67
CA LEU A 23 -4.58 26.47 -9.68
C LEU A 23 -3.88 26.84 -11.01
N GLY A 24 -4.53 27.72 -11.81
CA GLY A 24 -3.89 28.59 -12.81
C GLY A 24 -3.57 28.02 -14.21
N SER A 25 -4.51 28.20 -15.15
CA SER A 25 -4.36 28.50 -16.60
C SER A 25 -3.07 28.12 -17.37
N GLY A 26 -2.67 26.85 -17.38
CA GLY A 26 -1.70 26.36 -18.34
C GLY A 26 -2.04 24.94 -18.78
N THR A 27 -2.41 24.72 -20.03
CA THR A 27 -2.56 23.36 -20.56
C THR A 27 -1.18 22.70 -20.69
N MET A 28 -1.08 21.37 -20.58
CA MET A 28 0.22 20.68 -20.82
C MET A 28 0.75 20.96 -22.23
N SER A 29 -0.14 21.18 -23.19
CA SER A 29 0.21 21.66 -24.53
C SER A 29 1.02 22.95 -24.48
N GLU A 30 0.57 23.95 -23.71
CA GLU A 30 1.30 25.21 -23.54
C GLU A 30 2.67 25.02 -22.86
N TYR A 31 2.77 24.08 -21.91
CA TYR A 31 4.07 23.74 -21.30
C TYR A 31 5.03 23.14 -22.32
N LEU A 32 4.57 22.19 -23.15
CA LEU A 32 5.39 21.54 -24.18
C LEU A 32 5.79 22.53 -25.27
N ASP A 33 4.89 23.44 -25.67
CA ASP A 33 5.18 24.49 -26.65
C ASP A 33 6.21 25.48 -26.10
N SER A 34 6.09 25.88 -24.82
CA SER A 34 7.08 26.72 -24.15
C SER A 34 8.44 26.02 -24.02
N LEU A 35 8.45 24.73 -23.66
CA LEU A 35 9.66 23.93 -23.58
C LEU A 35 10.36 23.88 -24.94
N ARG A 36 9.60 23.58 -26.01
CA ARG A 36 10.10 23.54 -27.39
C ARG A 36 10.72 24.87 -27.78
N GLY A 37 10.01 25.98 -27.58
CA GLY A 37 10.51 27.32 -27.90
C GLY A 37 11.80 27.67 -27.17
N LYS A 38 11.89 27.34 -25.86
CA LYS A 38 13.11 27.57 -25.08
C LYS A 38 14.28 26.71 -25.55
N MET A 39 14.06 25.43 -25.87
CA MET A 39 15.12 24.56 -26.37
C MET A 39 15.65 25.00 -27.73
N VAL A 40 14.78 25.51 -28.61
CA VAL A 40 15.21 26.14 -29.88
C VAL A 40 16.09 27.35 -29.60
N SER A 41 15.68 28.25 -28.69
CA SER A 41 16.46 29.45 -28.36
C SER A 41 17.82 29.16 -27.71
N THR A 42 17.98 28.00 -27.06
CA THR A 42 19.26 27.58 -26.46
C THR A 42 20.16 26.83 -27.45
N GLY A 43 19.71 26.61 -28.68
CA GLY A 43 20.53 26.00 -29.75
C GLY A 43 20.59 24.47 -29.69
N TYR A 44 19.64 23.79 -29.04
CA TYR A 44 19.54 22.33 -29.11
C TYR A 44 19.13 21.86 -30.51
N SER A 45 19.61 20.68 -30.92
CA SER A 45 19.25 20.11 -32.23
C SER A 45 17.77 19.73 -32.28
N THR A 46 17.15 19.85 -33.46
CA THR A 46 15.74 19.50 -33.68
C THR A 46 15.44 18.05 -33.27
N GLU A 47 16.32 17.11 -33.60
CA GLU A 47 16.19 15.70 -33.21
C GLU A 47 16.12 15.51 -31.69
N TYR A 48 16.93 16.28 -30.95
CA TYR A 48 16.96 16.21 -29.50
C TYR A 48 15.69 16.80 -28.87
N ILE A 49 15.21 17.90 -29.43
CA ILE A 49 13.96 18.53 -29.00
C ILE A 49 12.79 17.56 -29.17
N GLU A 50 12.67 16.93 -30.34
CA GLU A 50 11.62 15.93 -30.58
C GLU A 50 11.70 14.74 -29.63
N LEU A 51 12.92 14.28 -29.29
CA LEU A 51 13.11 13.23 -28.31
C LEU A 51 12.60 13.63 -26.92
N CYS A 52 12.90 14.85 -26.47
CA CYS A 52 12.45 15.37 -25.17
C CYS A 52 10.94 15.55 -25.13
N ILE A 53 10.33 16.08 -26.19
CA ILE A 53 8.88 16.28 -26.30
C ILE A 53 8.16 14.92 -26.33
N LYS A 54 8.66 13.97 -27.12
CA LYS A 54 8.13 12.60 -27.13
C LYS A 54 8.17 11.95 -25.76
N TYR A 55 9.31 12.05 -25.06
CA TYR A 55 9.46 11.53 -23.71
C TYR A 55 8.47 12.18 -22.73
N ALA A 56 8.27 13.49 -22.81
CA ALA A 56 7.31 14.19 -21.98
C ALA A 56 5.86 13.74 -22.25
N ASN A 57 5.50 13.56 -23.53
CA ASN A 57 4.19 13.03 -23.94
C ASN A 57 3.96 11.60 -23.42
N ASP A 58 4.96 10.72 -23.50
CA ASP A 58 4.87 9.35 -23.01
C ASP A 58 4.58 9.31 -21.49
N LEU A 59 5.25 10.16 -20.71
CA LEU A 59 5.01 10.30 -19.28
C LEU A 59 3.63 10.88 -18.97
N GLU A 60 3.19 11.87 -19.72
CA GLU A 60 1.85 12.44 -19.58
C GLU A 60 0.75 11.41 -19.86
N ASN A 61 0.89 10.63 -20.93
CA ASN A 61 -0.05 9.57 -21.30
C ASN A 61 -0.16 8.51 -20.19
N ASN A 62 0.94 8.26 -19.47
CA ASN A 62 0.98 7.40 -18.28
C ASN A 62 0.51 8.08 -16.99
N ASN A 63 0.14 9.37 -17.05
CA ASN A 63 -0.28 10.22 -15.94
C ASN A 63 0.78 10.35 -14.83
N VAL A 64 2.05 10.34 -15.19
CA VAL A 64 3.17 10.53 -14.26
C VAL A 64 3.92 11.84 -14.58
N PRO A 65 4.57 12.49 -13.59
CA PRO A 65 5.23 13.77 -13.80
C PRO A 65 6.40 13.64 -14.76
N VAL A 66 6.57 14.65 -15.61
CA VAL A 66 7.69 14.76 -16.54
C VAL A 66 8.98 15.06 -15.76
N ILE A 67 9.87 14.08 -15.69
CA ILE A 67 11.17 14.20 -15.01
C ILE A 67 12.24 13.77 -16.00
N PHE A 68 13.14 14.69 -16.36
CA PHE A 68 14.16 14.45 -17.38
C PHE A 68 15.40 13.79 -16.80
N ASP A 69 15.84 14.24 -15.63
CA ASP A 69 17.07 13.79 -15.01
C ASP A 69 17.01 13.91 -13.47
N LYS A 70 18.10 13.50 -12.83
CA LYS A 70 18.27 13.57 -11.38
C LYS A 70 18.19 15.01 -10.85
N ALA A 71 18.72 16.00 -11.56
CA ALA A 71 18.73 17.39 -11.11
C ALA A 71 17.31 17.98 -11.12
N HIS A 72 16.52 17.68 -12.15
CA HIS A 72 15.11 18.02 -12.21
C HIS A 72 14.33 17.36 -11.05
N PHE A 73 14.58 16.08 -10.77
CA PHE A 73 13.95 15.41 -9.62
C PHE A 73 14.29 16.08 -8.26
N LEU A 74 15.54 16.49 -8.06
CA LEU A 74 15.97 17.20 -6.86
C LEU A 74 15.23 18.54 -6.70
N LEU A 75 15.09 19.29 -7.80
CA LEU A 75 14.33 20.54 -7.82
C LEU A 75 12.87 20.33 -7.41
N LEU A 76 12.21 19.30 -7.95
CA LEU A 76 10.81 19.00 -7.65
C LEU A 76 10.58 18.55 -6.19
N THR A 77 11.55 17.88 -5.60
CA THR A 77 11.46 17.36 -4.22
C THR A 77 11.99 18.34 -3.17
N GLY A 78 12.71 19.39 -3.59
CA GLY A 78 13.42 20.30 -2.70
C GLY A 78 14.64 19.66 -2.01
N LEU A 79 15.07 18.48 -2.47
CA LEU A 79 16.16 17.72 -1.87
C LEU A 79 17.51 18.25 -2.38
N LYS A 80 18.50 18.39 -1.49
CA LYS A 80 19.86 18.78 -1.89
C LYS A 80 20.62 17.60 -2.50
N THR A 81 21.57 17.89 -3.39
CA THR A 81 22.43 16.86 -3.99
C THR A 81 23.24 16.08 -2.95
N SER A 82 23.70 16.76 -1.88
CA SER A 82 24.42 16.14 -0.76
C SER A 82 23.52 15.17 0.03
N GLU A 83 22.29 15.57 0.32
CA GLU A 83 21.30 14.76 1.01
C GLU A 83 20.95 13.50 0.21
N LEU A 84 20.71 13.63 -1.10
CA LEU A 84 20.45 12.47 -1.94
C LEU A 84 21.65 11.54 -2.00
N ARG A 85 22.88 12.07 -2.14
CA ARG A 85 24.09 11.24 -2.12
C ARG A 85 24.18 10.47 -0.79
N ASN A 86 23.96 11.14 0.35
CA ASN A 86 23.98 10.51 1.65
C ASN A 86 22.94 9.39 1.77
N ILE A 87 21.70 9.64 1.32
CA ILE A 87 20.61 8.64 1.30
C ILE A 87 21.00 7.39 0.50
N LEU A 88 21.64 7.57 -0.65
CA LEU A 88 21.99 6.47 -1.55
C LEU A 88 23.23 5.70 -1.08
N THR A 89 24.20 6.37 -0.46
CA THR A 89 25.44 5.76 0.02
C THR A 89 25.25 5.07 1.38
N ASN A 90 24.63 5.75 2.34
CA ASN A 90 24.47 5.29 3.72
C ASN A 90 23.03 4.81 3.99
N LYS A 91 22.48 4.05 3.04
CA LYS A 91 21.05 3.74 3.02
C LYS A 91 20.51 3.07 4.29
N PRO A 92 21.19 2.07 4.90
CA PRO A 92 20.71 1.44 6.12
C PRO A 92 20.53 2.43 7.29
N GLU A 93 21.40 3.43 7.42
CA GLU A 93 21.33 4.45 8.48
C GLU A 93 20.10 5.36 8.37
N HIS A 94 19.47 5.40 7.19
CA HIS A 94 18.23 6.13 6.96
C HIS A 94 16.97 5.35 7.36
N TYR A 95 17.12 4.13 7.90
CA TYR A 95 16.04 3.34 8.45
C TYR A 95 16.24 3.11 9.95
N HIS A 96 15.18 3.34 10.71
CA HIS A 96 15.10 2.94 12.10
C HIS A 96 14.42 1.57 12.16
N GLU A 97 15.17 0.58 12.63
CA GLU A 97 14.70 -0.79 12.82
C GLU A 97 14.09 -0.95 14.21
N PHE A 98 12.90 -1.56 14.28
CA PHE A 98 12.27 -1.90 15.55
C PHE A 98 11.30 -3.05 15.40
N GLU A 99 11.10 -3.79 16.48
CA GLU A 99 10.19 -4.92 16.49
C GLU A 99 8.81 -4.54 17.03
N LEU A 100 7.77 -5.01 16.36
CA LEU A 100 6.40 -4.95 16.84
C LEU A 100 5.90 -6.35 17.17
N LEU A 101 5.44 -6.53 18.41
CA LEU A 101 4.75 -7.76 18.81
C LEU A 101 3.30 -7.73 18.29
N VAL A 102 3.02 -8.53 17.27
CA VAL A 102 1.68 -8.69 16.68
C VAL A 102 1.24 -10.14 16.79
N ASN A 103 0.17 -10.40 17.54
CA ASN A 103 -0.36 -11.75 17.78
C ASN A 103 0.72 -12.74 18.26
N TYR A 104 1.53 -12.32 19.24
CA TYR A 104 2.64 -13.11 19.81
C TYR A 104 3.78 -13.43 18.83
N ARG A 105 3.83 -12.76 17.67
CA ARG A 105 4.94 -12.84 16.73
C ARG A 105 5.62 -11.49 16.63
N LEU A 106 6.95 -11.50 16.68
CA LEU A 106 7.75 -10.31 16.42
C LEU A 106 7.73 -10.03 14.92
N ARG A 107 7.48 -8.78 14.56
CA ARG A 107 7.60 -8.25 13.20
C ARG A 107 8.65 -7.17 13.19
N ASN A 108 9.69 -7.39 12.41
CA ASN A 108 10.69 -6.38 12.19
C ASN A 108 10.13 -5.29 11.25
N ILE A 109 10.23 -4.03 11.67
CA ILE A 109 9.79 -2.86 10.92
C ILE A 109 10.98 -1.96 10.64
N LEU A 110 11.13 -1.59 9.37
CA LEU A 110 12.14 -0.70 8.85
C LEU A 110 11.47 0.63 8.49
N ALA A 111 11.44 1.56 9.45
CA ALA A 111 10.84 2.88 9.23
C ALA A 111 11.86 3.88 8.68
N PRO A 112 11.61 4.50 7.52
CA PRO A 112 12.50 5.52 7.00
C PRO A 112 12.49 6.77 7.88
N ASN A 113 13.64 7.43 8.00
CA ASN A 113 13.77 8.72 8.68
C ASN A 113 12.90 9.80 7.99
N PRO A 114 12.64 10.96 8.64
CA PRO A 114 11.74 11.97 8.10
C PRO A 114 12.08 12.44 6.67
N LEU A 115 13.37 12.63 6.38
CA LEU A 115 13.85 13.08 5.08
C LEU A 115 13.57 12.05 3.97
N LEU A 116 13.99 10.79 4.15
CA LEU A 116 13.72 9.72 3.19
C LEU A 116 12.22 9.47 3.04
N LYS A 117 11.49 9.52 4.15
CA LYS A 117 10.02 9.36 4.18
C LYS A 117 9.32 10.45 3.36
N GLN A 118 9.80 11.69 3.40
CA GLN A 118 9.26 12.80 2.59
C GLN A 118 9.42 12.51 1.09
N VAL A 119 10.62 12.14 0.66
CA VAL A 119 10.91 11.82 -0.75
C VAL A 119 10.10 10.61 -1.21
N GLN A 120 10.02 9.56 -0.40
CA GLN A 120 9.21 8.39 -0.71
C GLN A 120 7.72 8.71 -0.77
N LYS A 121 7.18 9.57 0.11
CA LYS A 121 5.80 10.05 0.02
C LYS A 121 5.56 10.85 -1.26
N TRP A 122 6.51 11.68 -1.68
CA TRP A 122 6.43 12.41 -2.93
C TRP A 122 6.32 11.44 -4.11
N ILE A 123 7.22 10.44 -4.20
CA ILE A 123 7.16 9.38 -5.22
C ILE A 123 5.82 8.64 -5.15
N GLN A 124 5.36 8.29 -3.95
CA GLN A 124 4.09 7.60 -3.78
C GLN A 124 2.91 8.40 -4.34
N VAL A 125 2.85 9.70 -4.05
CA VAL A 125 1.72 10.56 -4.43
C VAL A 125 1.75 10.89 -5.91
N PHE A 126 2.89 11.35 -6.42
CA PHE A 126 2.97 11.91 -7.78
C PHE A 126 3.32 10.86 -8.83
N ILE A 127 4.07 9.81 -8.49
CA ILE A 127 4.48 8.80 -9.47
C ILE A 127 3.64 7.53 -9.35
N LEU A 128 3.51 6.96 -8.14
CA LEU A 128 2.94 5.62 -7.99
C LEU A 128 1.41 5.61 -8.01
N LYS A 129 0.75 6.47 -7.22
CA LYS A 129 -0.72 6.51 -7.13
C LYS A 129 -1.45 6.73 -8.46
N PRO A 130 -0.94 7.51 -9.43
CA PRO A 130 -1.55 7.60 -10.75
C PRO A 130 -1.56 6.28 -11.54
N LEU A 131 -0.61 5.38 -11.25
CA LEU A 131 -0.53 4.09 -11.92
C LEU A 131 -1.66 3.15 -11.44
N LYS A 132 -2.33 2.52 -12.40
CA LYS A 132 -3.45 1.62 -12.16
C LYS A 132 -2.99 0.30 -11.53
N VAL A 133 -3.49 0.04 -10.32
CA VAL A 133 -3.39 -1.26 -9.65
C VAL A 133 -4.55 -2.18 -10.04
N SER A 134 -4.41 -3.47 -9.75
CA SER A 134 -5.45 -4.49 -9.93
C SER A 134 -6.80 -4.10 -9.29
N SER A 135 -7.90 -4.49 -9.92
CA SER A 135 -9.26 -4.35 -9.40
C SER A 135 -9.54 -5.30 -8.23
N TRP A 136 -8.86 -6.45 -8.19
CA TRP A 136 -8.98 -7.46 -7.12
C TRP A 136 -8.15 -7.14 -5.88
N ALA A 137 -7.24 -6.15 -5.96
CA ALA A 137 -6.48 -5.65 -4.84
C ALA A 137 -7.35 -4.74 -3.95
N THR A 138 -7.57 -5.16 -2.71
CA THR A 138 -8.44 -4.49 -1.73
C THR A 138 -7.67 -3.86 -0.57
N ALA A 139 -6.34 -4.01 -0.50
CA ALA A 139 -5.47 -3.31 0.43
C ALA A 139 -4.74 -2.12 -0.22
N TYR A 140 -4.29 -1.18 0.59
CA TYR A 140 -3.40 -0.07 0.21
C TYR A 140 -3.90 0.84 -0.94
N LYS A 141 -5.21 0.84 -1.19
CA LYS A 141 -5.86 1.66 -2.21
C LYS A 141 -6.93 2.55 -1.57
N PRO A 142 -7.07 3.82 -1.99
CA PRO A 142 -8.15 4.67 -1.52
C PRO A 142 -9.53 4.04 -1.76
N GLY A 143 -10.44 4.23 -0.80
CA GLY A 143 -11.81 3.77 -0.92
C GLY A 143 -12.01 2.26 -0.76
N THR A 144 -10.98 1.47 -0.43
CA THR A 144 -11.12 0.06 -0.04
C THR A 144 -11.14 -0.10 1.47
N SER A 145 -11.56 -1.26 1.96
CA SER A 145 -11.55 -1.60 3.39
C SER A 145 -11.62 -3.11 3.58
N ILE A 146 -11.27 -3.57 4.78
CA ILE A 146 -11.47 -4.98 5.18
C ILE A 146 -12.93 -5.43 5.01
N ILE A 147 -13.90 -4.51 5.16
CA ILE A 147 -15.33 -4.81 4.98
C ILE A 147 -15.61 -5.04 3.50
N LYS A 148 -15.13 -4.15 2.61
CA LYS A 148 -15.32 -4.32 1.17
C LYS A 148 -14.66 -5.61 0.68
N ASN A 149 -13.50 -5.97 1.21
CA ASN A 149 -12.84 -7.24 0.93
C ASN A 149 -13.72 -8.43 1.36
N ALA A 150 -14.10 -8.48 2.63
CA ALA A 150 -14.89 -9.57 3.20
C ALA A 150 -16.28 -9.74 2.54
N LYS A 151 -16.92 -8.63 2.12
CA LYS A 151 -18.25 -8.65 1.48
C LYS A 151 -18.31 -9.52 0.23
N VAL A 152 -17.21 -9.63 -0.53
CA VAL A 152 -17.17 -10.45 -1.76
C VAL A 152 -17.40 -11.94 -1.45
N HIS A 153 -16.97 -12.40 -0.28
CA HIS A 153 -16.92 -13.82 0.10
C HIS A 153 -18.07 -14.25 1.01
N VAL A 154 -19.11 -13.41 1.15
CA VAL A 154 -20.26 -13.72 2.01
C VAL A 154 -21.13 -14.82 1.41
N LYS A 155 -21.66 -15.71 2.28
CA LYS A 155 -22.58 -16.82 1.92
C LYS A 155 -21.99 -17.76 0.89
N GLN A 156 -20.77 -18.23 1.12
CA GLN A 156 -20.08 -19.17 0.23
C GLN A 156 -19.92 -20.52 0.93
N ASP A 157 -19.89 -21.60 0.15
CA ASP A 157 -19.86 -22.94 0.72
C ASP A 157 -18.44 -23.33 1.16
N CYS A 158 -17.44 -22.79 0.47
CA CYS A 158 -16.03 -22.87 0.86
C CYS A 158 -15.33 -21.52 0.68
N VAL A 159 -14.46 -21.18 1.63
CA VAL A 159 -13.57 -20.02 1.62
C VAL A 159 -12.13 -20.51 1.83
N ILE A 160 -11.24 -20.19 0.91
CA ILE A 160 -9.82 -20.49 0.98
C ILE A 160 -9.07 -19.18 1.21
N ASN A 161 -8.26 -19.13 2.27
CA ASN A 161 -7.32 -18.05 2.51
C ASN A 161 -5.90 -18.56 2.33
N LEU A 162 -5.12 -17.90 1.48
CA LEU A 162 -3.71 -18.19 1.24
C LEU A 162 -2.88 -16.96 1.63
N ASP A 163 -1.84 -17.15 2.44
CA ASP A 163 -0.89 -16.10 2.86
C ASP A 163 0.40 -16.26 2.04
N LEU A 164 1.03 -15.16 1.62
CA LEU A 164 2.32 -15.21 0.94
C LEU A 164 3.48 -15.11 1.93
N LYS A 165 4.44 -16.05 1.83
CA LYS A 165 5.64 -16.06 2.67
C LYS A 165 6.56 -14.88 2.31
N ASN A 166 7.01 -14.15 3.33
CA ASN A 166 7.97 -13.04 3.22
C ASN A 166 7.60 -12.06 2.09
N PHE A 167 6.33 -11.64 2.04
CA PHE A 167 5.76 -10.95 0.88
C PHE A 167 6.59 -9.75 0.40
N PHE A 168 6.92 -8.80 1.29
CA PHE A 168 7.71 -7.64 0.92
C PHE A 168 9.16 -8.00 0.53
N ASP A 169 9.77 -8.95 1.23
CA ASP A 169 11.16 -9.36 0.99
C ASP A 169 11.30 -10.12 -0.34
N SER A 170 10.24 -10.83 -0.76
CA SER A 170 10.14 -11.52 -2.06
C SER A 170 10.06 -10.55 -3.24
N ILE A 171 9.77 -9.27 -2.99
CA ILE A 171 9.67 -8.25 -4.03
C ILE A 171 11.02 -7.57 -4.21
N THR A 172 11.77 -8.05 -5.21
CA THR A 172 13.12 -7.58 -5.48
C THR A 172 13.15 -6.20 -6.15
N SER A 173 14.28 -5.51 -5.98
CA SER A 173 14.61 -4.24 -6.64
C SER A 173 14.51 -4.32 -8.16
N VAL A 174 14.79 -5.48 -8.76
CA VAL A 174 14.61 -5.70 -10.20
C VAL A 174 13.14 -5.55 -10.61
N ARG A 175 12.20 -6.08 -9.80
CA ARG A 175 10.76 -5.94 -10.06
C ARG A 175 10.32 -4.49 -9.89
N VAL A 176 10.82 -3.81 -8.87
CA VAL A 176 10.55 -2.39 -8.62
C VAL A 176 11.08 -1.50 -9.77
N HIS A 177 12.30 -1.76 -10.26
CA HIS A 177 12.88 -1.07 -11.40
C HIS A 177 12.04 -1.22 -12.66
N LYS A 178 11.49 -2.41 -12.91
CA LYS A 178 10.57 -2.64 -14.04
C LYS A 178 9.32 -1.78 -13.95
N ILE A 179 8.75 -1.55 -12.75
CA ILE A 179 7.60 -0.65 -12.58
C ILE A 179 7.93 0.77 -13.06
N PHE A 180 9.05 1.34 -12.62
CA PHE A 180 9.45 2.70 -13.04
C PHE A 180 9.80 2.78 -14.53
N ARG A 181 10.40 1.72 -15.11
CA ARG A 181 10.61 1.64 -16.57
C ARG A 181 9.31 1.58 -17.34
N SER A 182 8.35 0.77 -16.87
CA SER A 182 7.02 0.66 -17.49
C SER A 182 6.17 1.93 -17.31
N ALA A 183 6.47 2.76 -16.32
CA ALA A 183 5.86 4.09 -16.19
C ALA A 183 6.40 5.10 -17.23
N GLY A 184 7.49 4.76 -17.93
CA GLY A 184 8.08 5.58 -19.00
C GLY A 184 9.42 6.23 -18.64
N TYR A 185 9.87 6.17 -17.38
CA TYR A 185 11.12 6.82 -16.97
C TYR A 185 12.36 6.20 -17.58
N THR A 186 13.38 7.02 -17.79
CA THR A 186 14.72 6.61 -18.26
C THR A 186 15.35 5.56 -17.33
N LYS A 187 16.35 4.82 -17.82
CA LYS A 187 17.05 3.80 -17.01
C LYS A 187 17.66 4.41 -15.75
N GLU A 188 18.25 5.59 -15.88
CA GLU A 188 18.90 6.32 -14.79
C GLU A 188 17.89 6.71 -13.71
N LEU A 189 16.75 7.30 -14.08
CA LEU A 189 15.69 7.66 -13.15
C LEU A 189 15.02 6.45 -12.52
N ALA A 190 14.73 5.40 -13.30
CA ALA A 190 14.17 4.15 -12.78
C ALA A 190 15.11 3.50 -11.76
N THR A 191 16.43 3.55 -12.00
CA THR A 191 17.45 3.10 -11.05
C THR A 191 17.43 3.95 -9.78
N LEU A 192 17.41 5.27 -9.92
CA LEU A 192 17.34 6.20 -8.79
C LEU A 192 16.09 5.94 -7.93
N PHE A 193 14.90 5.87 -8.51
CA PHE A 193 13.65 5.66 -7.78
C PHE A 193 13.62 4.28 -7.11
N THR A 194 14.16 3.25 -7.76
CA THR A 194 14.34 1.93 -7.16
C THR A 194 15.25 2.02 -5.94
N GLN A 195 16.42 2.64 -6.10
CA GLN A 195 17.38 2.85 -5.01
C GLN A 195 16.84 3.73 -3.89
N ILE A 196 15.80 4.56 -4.10
CA ILE A 196 15.11 5.29 -3.02
C ILE A 196 14.09 4.38 -2.33
N CYS A 197 13.36 3.56 -3.09
CA CYS A 197 12.23 2.75 -2.60
C CYS A 197 12.61 1.40 -1.97
N THR A 198 13.81 0.87 -2.23
CA THR A 198 14.21 -0.49 -1.76
C THR A 198 15.38 -0.47 -0.80
N LEU A 199 15.33 -1.24 0.29
CA LEU A 199 16.46 -1.48 1.19
C LEU A 199 16.93 -2.92 0.97
N GLU A 200 18.24 -3.19 1.01
CA GLU A 200 18.79 -4.56 0.87
C GLU A 200 18.25 -5.34 -0.35
N LYS A 201 18.02 -4.63 -1.46
CA LYS A 201 17.47 -5.15 -2.72
C LYS A 201 16.02 -5.65 -2.65
N CYS A 202 15.26 -5.39 -1.58
CA CYS A 202 13.83 -5.70 -1.49
C CYS A 202 12.99 -4.50 -1.00
N LEU A 203 11.67 -4.66 -0.88
CA LEU A 203 10.81 -3.63 -0.32
C LEU A 203 10.89 -3.63 1.22
N PRO A 204 11.27 -2.52 1.87
CA PRO A 204 11.29 -2.46 3.34
C PRO A 204 9.87 -2.37 3.90
N GLN A 205 9.61 -3.12 4.97
CA GLN A 205 8.37 -3.07 5.73
C GLN A 205 8.35 -1.82 6.60
N GLY A 206 7.67 -0.76 6.14
CA GLY A 206 7.59 0.52 6.88
C GLY A 206 7.78 1.74 5.98
N ALA A 207 8.35 1.56 4.78
CA ALA A 207 8.40 2.64 3.80
C ALA A 207 7.01 2.94 3.21
N PRO A 208 6.64 4.22 3.01
CA PRO A 208 5.34 4.61 2.48
C PRO A 208 5.09 4.14 1.04
N THR A 209 6.14 3.89 0.25
CA THR A 209 6.04 3.41 -1.14
C THR A 209 5.77 1.91 -1.24
N SER A 210 6.30 1.11 -0.31
CA SER A 210 6.24 -0.37 -0.37
C SER A 210 4.83 -0.93 -0.55
N PRO A 211 3.79 -0.46 0.17
CA PRO A 211 2.45 -1.02 0.04
C PRO A 211 1.80 -0.80 -1.34
N TYR A 212 2.06 0.34 -1.98
CA TYR A 212 1.50 0.61 -3.30
C TYR A 212 2.32 -0.08 -4.41
N LEU A 213 3.65 -0.13 -4.26
CA LEU A 213 4.53 -0.87 -5.17
C LEU A 213 4.18 -2.36 -5.19
N SER A 214 3.89 -2.98 -4.05
CA SER A 214 3.51 -4.38 -4.01
C SER A 214 2.22 -4.65 -4.79
N ASN A 215 1.23 -3.76 -4.73
CA ASN A 215 0.02 -3.85 -5.54
C ASN A 215 0.27 -3.71 -7.05
N LEU A 216 1.15 -2.80 -7.47
CA LEU A 216 1.53 -2.67 -8.88
C LEU A 216 2.21 -3.92 -9.40
N ILE A 217 3.07 -4.53 -8.57
CA ILE A 217 3.84 -5.72 -8.91
C ILE A 217 2.96 -6.98 -8.98
N CYS A 218 1.95 -7.08 -8.11
CA CYS A 218 0.98 -8.17 -8.13
C CYS A 218 -0.07 -8.04 -9.24
N ARG A 219 -0.09 -6.96 -10.03
CA ARG A 219 -1.15 -6.74 -11.02
C ARG A 219 -1.32 -7.89 -12.02
N ASN A 220 -0.22 -8.42 -12.54
CA ASN A 220 -0.27 -9.53 -13.51
C ASN A 220 -0.63 -10.86 -12.83
N LEU A 221 -0.19 -11.06 -11.58
CA LEU A 221 -0.61 -12.21 -10.77
C LEU A 221 -2.12 -12.20 -10.54
N ASP A 222 -2.64 -11.05 -10.11
CA ASP A 222 -4.07 -10.89 -9.83
C ASP A 222 -4.90 -11.11 -11.09
N GLN A 223 -4.43 -10.64 -12.25
CA GLN A 223 -5.10 -10.84 -13.53
C GLN A 223 -5.14 -12.32 -13.94
N ASP A 224 -4.01 -13.03 -13.84
CA ASP A 224 -3.93 -14.47 -14.17
C ASP A 224 -4.84 -15.29 -13.23
N LEU A 225 -4.84 -14.98 -11.93
CA LEU A 225 -5.71 -15.63 -10.94
C LEU A 225 -7.19 -15.32 -11.22
N ALA A 226 -7.52 -14.08 -11.54
CA ALA A 226 -8.90 -13.70 -11.83
C ALA A 226 -9.44 -14.41 -13.08
N ILE A 227 -8.65 -14.51 -14.14
CA ILE A 227 -9.02 -15.28 -15.36
C ILE A 227 -9.28 -16.75 -14.98
N PHE A 228 -8.39 -17.35 -14.20
CA PHE A 228 -8.55 -18.72 -13.73
C PHE A 228 -9.85 -18.92 -12.93
N CYS A 229 -10.20 -17.95 -12.09
CA CYS A 229 -11.39 -17.98 -11.23
C CYS A 229 -12.70 -17.75 -12.01
N GLN A 230 -12.68 -16.83 -12.98
CA GLN A 230 -13.88 -16.41 -13.71
C GLN A 230 -14.57 -17.57 -14.43
N SER A 231 -13.81 -18.45 -15.07
CA SER A 231 -14.37 -19.60 -15.79
C SER A 231 -14.90 -20.72 -14.88
N ARG A 232 -14.80 -20.55 -13.56
CA ARG A 232 -15.13 -21.57 -12.53
C ARG A 232 -16.09 -21.05 -11.46
N ALA A 233 -16.69 -19.87 -11.68
CA ALA A 233 -17.54 -19.20 -10.70
C ALA A 233 -16.87 -18.98 -9.32
N ILE A 234 -15.55 -18.86 -9.29
CA ILE A 234 -14.78 -18.58 -8.08
C ILE A 234 -14.68 -17.07 -7.90
N ARG A 235 -14.94 -16.59 -6.68
CA ARG A 235 -14.68 -15.20 -6.30
C ARG A 235 -13.27 -15.09 -5.75
N PHE A 236 -12.56 -14.03 -6.12
CA PHE A 236 -11.18 -13.79 -5.72
C PHE A 236 -10.99 -12.34 -5.28
N THR A 237 -10.26 -12.15 -4.19
CA THR A 237 -9.69 -10.85 -3.81
C THR A 237 -8.30 -11.04 -3.20
N ARG A 238 -7.49 -9.97 -3.22
CA ARG A 238 -6.20 -9.91 -2.53
C ARG A 238 -6.15 -8.70 -1.60
N TYR A 239 -5.94 -8.95 -0.31
CA TYR A 239 -5.69 -7.95 0.70
C TYR A 239 -4.22 -8.01 1.14
N ALA A 240 -3.38 -7.19 0.52
CA ALA A 240 -1.91 -7.22 0.73
C ALA A 240 -1.32 -8.57 0.30
N ASP A 241 -0.76 -9.33 1.24
CA ASP A 241 -0.25 -10.68 1.12
C ASP A 241 -1.32 -11.76 1.27
N ASP A 242 -2.44 -11.45 1.91
CA ASP A 242 -3.58 -12.38 2.04
C ASP A 242 -4.38 -12.44 0.73
N MET A 243 -4.54 -13.63 0.18
CA MET A 243 -5.42 -13.92 -0.95
C MET A 243 -6.61 -14.73 -0.49
N THR A 244 -7.82 -14.31 -0.85
CA THR A 244 -9.04 -15.02 -0.51
C THR A 244 -9.75 -15.48 -1.77
N PHE A 245 -10.10 -16.77 -1.79
CA PHE A 245 -10.90 -17.39 -2.82
C PHE A 245 -12.17 -17.98 -2.20
N SER A 246 -13.30 -17.92 -2.88
CA SER A 246 -14.53 -18.55 -2.36
C SER A 246 -15.47 -18.98 -3.48
N GLY A 247 -16.23 -20.04 -3.22
CA GLY A 247 -17.19 -20.59 -4.17
C GLY A 247 -17.88 -21.82 -3.61
N GLY A 248 -18.18 -22.79 -4.48
CA GLY A 248 -18.62 -24.12 -4.10
C GLY A 248 -17.51 -24.91 -3.40
N VAL A 249 -17.85 -26.09 -2.88
CA VAL A 249 -16.95 -26.97 -2.11
C VAL A 249 -15.77 -27.45 -2.96
N GLU A 250 -15.97 -27.62 -4.26
CA GLU A 250 -15.00 -28.08 -5.24
C GLU A 250 -13.79 -27.15 -5.43
N ILE A 251 -13.87 -25.91 -4.92
CA ILE A 251 -12.78 -24.93 -5.04
C ILE A 251 -11.46 -25.43 -4.43
N GLU A 252 -11.52 -26.27 -3.40
CA GLU A 252 -10.35 -26.89 -2.77
C GLU A 252 -9.49 -27.67 -3.77
N ASN A 253 -10.12 -28.33 -4.74
CA ASN A 253 -9.43 -29.10 -5.78
C ASN A 253 -8.56 -28.22 -6.70
N TYR A 254 -8.80 -26.90 -6.71
CA TYR A 254 -8.04 -25.95 -7.53
C TYR A 254 -6.86 -25.31 -6.80
N ILE A 255 -6.62 -25.62 -5.52
CA ILE A 255 -5.45 -25.12 -4.77
C ILE A 255 -4.13 -25.39 -5.51
N PRO A 256 -3.87 -26.58 -6.08
CA PRO A 256 -2.64 -26.83 -6.83
C PRO A 256 -2.47 -25.91 -8.05
N ASN A 257 -3.55 -25.61 -8.77
CA ASN A 257 -3.54 -24.70 -9.91
C ASN A 257 -3.27 -23.25 -9.46
N ILE A 258 -3.93 -22.81 -8.38
CA ILE A 258 -3.73 -21.49 -7.79
C ILE A 258 -2.27 -21.35 -7.33
N ARG A 259 -1.73 -22.35 -6.62
CA ARG A 259 -0.34 -22.41 -6.21
C ARG A 259 0.62 -22.30 -7.39
N LYS A 260 0.39 -23.06 -8.46
CA LYS A 260 1.20 -22.99 -9.69
C LYS A 260 1.21 -21.58 -10.28
N THR A 261 0.06 -20.90 -10.31
CA THR A 261 -0.03 -19.52 -10.79
C THR A 261 0.73 -18.55 -9.89
N ILE A 262 0.61 -18.68 -8.57
CA ILE A 262 1.34 -17.84 -7.59
C ILE A 262 2.87 -18.03 -7.75
N THR A 263 3.34 -19.27 -7.87
CA THR A 263 4.76 -19.60 -8.05
C THR A 263 5.30 -19.10 -9.39
N LYS A 264 4.52 -19.16 -10.48
CA LYS A 264 4.88 -18.58 -11.78
C LYS A 264 5.21 -17.08 -11.68
N HIS A 265 4.56 -16.35 -10.77
CA HIS A 265 4.79 -14.92 -10.53
C HIS A 265 5.86 -14.63 -9.46
N GLY A 266 6.60 -15.65 -9.04
CA GLY A 266 7.75 -15.52 -8.13
C GLY A 266 7.37 -15.35 -6.66
N PHE A 267 6.19 -15.81 -6.26
CA PHE A 267 5.75 -15.82 -4.86
C PHE A 267 5.60 -17.25 -4.33
N VAL A 268 5.71 -17.39 -3.00
CA VAL A 268 5.60 -18.68 -2.31
C VAL A 268 4.47 -18.58 -1.30
N ILE A 269 3.62 -19.61 -1.24
CA ILE A 269 2.54 -19.71 -0.26
C ILE A 269 3.11 -20.10 1.10
N ASN A 270 2.57 -19.50 2.14
CA ASN A 270 2.77 -19.87 3.52
C ASN A 270 1.75 -20.93 3.93
N GLU A 271 2.13 -22.20 3.82
CA GLU A 271 1.23 -23.32 4.07
C GLU A 271 0.71 -23.32 5.53
N ASP A 272 1.54 -22.95 6.50
CA ASP A 272 1.17 -22.92 7.94
C ASP A 272 0.05 -21.92 8.27
N LYS A 273 -0.11 -20.89 7.44
CA LYS A 273 -1.14 -19.86 7.61
C LYS A 273 -2.29 -20.00 6.61
N SER A 274 -2.18 -20.91 5.65
CA SER A 274 -3.21 -21.14 4.67
C SER A 274 -4.36 -21.93 5.29
N GLN A 275 -5.59 -21.60 4.93
CA GLN A 275 -6.79 -22.17 5.53
C GLN A 275 -7.85 -22.46 4.48
N VAL A 276 -8.52 -23.60 4.63
CA VAL A 276 -9.74 -23.97 3.88
C VAL A 276 -10.88 -24.04 4.88
N LEU A 277 -11.92 -23.24 4.67
CA LEU A 277 -13.02 -23.03 5.61
C LEU A 277 -14.36 -23.35 4.95
N PHE A 278 -14.97 -24.46 5.34
CA PHE A 278 -16.29 -24.86 4.84
C PHE A 278 -17.43 -24.15 5.58
N ARG A 279 -18.63 -24.19 4.99
CA ARG A 279 -19.82 -23.49 5.49
C ARG A 279 -20.20 -23.84 6.93
N ASN A 280 -20.02 -25.11 7.32
CA ASN A 280 -20.29 -25.61 8.67
C ASN A 280 -19.27 -25.13 9.72
N GLN A 281 -18.17 -24.52 9.27
CA GLN A 281 -17.16 -23.90 10.11
C GLN A 281 -17.32 -22.37 10.08
N ARG A 282 -16.67 -21.68 11.02
CA ARG A 282 -16.62 -20.21 10.99
C ARG A 282 -15.67 -19.75 9.88
N GLN A 283 -16.23 -19.24 8.80
CA GLN A 283 -15.50 -18.65 7.69
C GLN A 283 -15.07 -17.22 8.06
N VAL A 284 -13.77 -16.93 7.91
CA VAL A 284 -13.19 -15.64 8.27
C VAL A 284 -12.39 -15.09 7.10
N VAL A 285 -12.58 -13.82 6.77
CA VAL A 285 -11.81 -13.09 5.75
C VAL A 285 -11.32 -11.78 6.36
N THR A 286 -10.01 -11.53 6.35
CA THR A 286 -9.39 -10.33 6.95
C THR A 286 -9.86 -10.05 8.39
N GLY A 287 -10.04 -11.12 9.19
CA GLY A 287 -10.51 -11.04 10.58
C GLY A 287 -12.02 -10.90 10.79
N LEU A 288 -12.82 -10.80 9.73
CA LEU A 288 -14.28 -10.69 9.77
C LEU A 288 -14.95 -12.01 9.40
N VAL A 289 -16.03 -12.36 10.11
CA VAL A 289 -16.85 -13.54 9.81
C VAL A 289 -17.69 -13.27 8.57
N VAL A 290 -17.82 -14.25 7.65
CA VAL A 290 -18.50 -14.08 6.36
C VAL A 290 -19.58 -15.13 6.05
N ASN A 291 -19.85 -16.08 6.95
CA ASN A 291 -20.83 -17.16 6.72
C ASN A 291 -22.17 -16.66 6.15
N ASP A 292 -22.80 -15.68 6.81
CA ASP A 292 -24.10 -15.14 6.38
C ASP A 292 -24.06 -13.65 6.03
N LYS A 293 -23.23 -12.90 6.77
CA LYS A 293 -23.00 -11.47 6.61
C LYS A 293 -21.64 -11.13 7.16
N VAL A 294 -21.09 -9.99 6.75
CA VAL A 294 -19.87 -9.46 7.36
C VAL A 294 -20.15 -9.14 8.83
N ALA A 295 -19.47 -9.83 9.73
CA ALA A 295 -19.64 -9.69 11.17
C ALA A 295 -18.32 -9.77 11.91
N ILE A 296 -18.30 -9.29 13.15
CA ILE A 296 -17.15 -9.40 14.04
C ILE A 296 -17.27 -10.68 14.87
N LYS A 297 -16.13 -11.30 15.17
CA LYS A 297 -16.03 -12.45 16.07
C LYS A 297 -16.68 -12.12 17.43
N LYS A 298 -17.61 -12.97 17.88
CA LYS A 298 -18.36 -12.76 19.14
C LYS A 298 -17.42 -12.63 20.35
N GLU A 299 -16.30 -13.33 20.33
CA GLU A 299 -15.28 -13.31 21.37
C GLU A 299 -14.64 -11.93 21.53
N PHE A 300 -14.40 -11.23 20.42
CA PHE A 300 -13.86 -9.86 20.44
C PHE A 300 -14.84 -8.89 21.10
N ILE A 301 -16.12 -8.98 20.71
CA ILE A 301 -17.20 -8.16 21.28
C ILE A 301 -17.35 -8.46 22.77
N ARG A 302 -17.42 -9.73 23.16
CA ARG A 302 -17.57 -10.14 24.56
C ARG A 302 -16.43 -9.62 25.43
N LYS A 303 -15.18 -9.77 24.97
CA LYS A 303 -14.00 -9.28 25.69
C LYS A 303 -14.03 -7.75 25.85
N LEU A 304 -14.37 -7.02 24.78
CA LEU A 304 -14.46 -5.56 24.86
C LEU A 304 -15.58 -5.10 25.81
N SER A 305 -16.76 -5.71 25.71
CA SER A 305 -17.88 -5.40 26.60
C SER A 305 -17.55 -5.68 28.06
N GLN A 306 -16.77 -6.74 28.34
CA GLN A 306 -16.29 -7.06 29.68
C GLN A 306 -15.32 -5.98 30.21
N GLU A 307 -14.35 -5.55 29.40
CA GLU A 307 -13.41 -4.48 29.78
C GLU A 307 -14.14 -3.17 30.06
N ILE A 308 -15.09 -2.77 29.19
CA ILE A 308 -15.93 -1.58 29.41
C ILE A 308 -16.73 -1.70 30.70
N HIS A 309 -17.34 -2.86 30.96
CA HIS A 309 -18.10 -3.09 32.17
C HIS A 309 -17.24 -2.98 33.44
N TYR A 310 -16.03 -3.54 33.43
CA TYR A 310 -15.13 -3.45 34.57
C TYR A 310 -14.64 -2.03 34.82
N CYS A 311 -14.34 -1.27 33.77
CA CYS A 311 -14.00 0.15 33.91
C CYS A 311 -15.17 0.94 34.54
N LEU A 312 -16.40 0.71 34.09
CA LEU A 312 -17.59 1.37 34.65
C LEU A 312 -17.88 0.96 36.10
N ARG A 313 -17.63 -0.31 36.47
CA ARG A 313 -18.00 -0.82 37.79
C ARG A 313 -16.94 -0.61 38.86
N PHE A 314 -15.67 -0.77 38.49
CA PHE A 314 -14.55 -0.79 39.44
C PHE A 314 -13.59 0.38 39.26
N GLY A 315 -13.79 1.22 38.24
CA GLY A 315 -12.86 2.29 37.87
C GLY A 315 -11.73 1.78 36.97
N VAL A 316 -11.15 2.69 36.18
CA VAL A 316 -10.13 2.36 35.18
C VAL A 316 -8.83 1.90 35.85
N SER A 317 -8.36 2.58 36.91
CA SER A 317 -7.11 2.25 37.61
C SER A 317 -7.13 0.83 38.18
N ASN A 318 -8.22 0.46 38.86
CA ASN A 318 -8.39 -0.89 39.41
C ASN A 318 -8.44 -1.96 38.32
N HIS A 319 -9.12 -1.68 37.20
CA HIS A 319 -9.17 -2.61 36.08
C HIS A 319 -7.78 -2.86 35.47
N ILE A 320 -7.01 -1.78 35.26
CA ILE A 320 -5.66 -1.83 34.70
C ILE A 320 -4.73 -2.64 35.63
N LEU A 321 -4.75 -2.35 36.93
CA LEU A 321 -3.93 -3.04 37.93
C LEU A 321 -4.27 -4.53 38.01
N ASN A 322 -5.54 -4.88 38.18
CA ASN A 322 -5.99 -6.27 38.33
C ASN A 322 -5.76 -7.10 37.06
N SER A 323 -5.89 -6.46 35.89
CA SER A 323 -5.71 -7.12 34.59
C SER A 323 -4.26 -7.08 34.10
N ARG A 324 -3.34 -6.48 34.87
CA ARG A 324 -1.92 -6.28 34.53
C ARG A 324 -1.74 -5.68 33.13
N ILE A 325 -2.57 -4.69 32.79
CA ILE A 325 -2.55 -4.05 31.47
C ILE A 325 -1.40 -3.04 31.43
N ASN A 326 -0.35 -3.36 30.69
CA ASN A 326 0.77 -2.45 30.47
C ASN A 326 0.61 -1.69 29.14
N LYS A 327 -0.34 -0.75 29.08
CA LYS A 327 -0.60 0.10 27.90
C LYS A 327 -0.73 1.56 28.29
N SER A 328 0.19 2.40 27.79
CA SER A 328 0.21 3.85 28.05
C SER A 328 -1.04 4.59 27.56
N ASN A 329 -1.63 4.17 26.42
CA ASN A 329 -2.81 4.80 25.83
C ASN A 329 -4.04 3.88 25.91
N TYR A 330 -4.40 3.40 27.11
CA TYR A 330 -5.49 2.44 27.29
C TYR A 330 -6.86 2.99 26.84
N LYS A 331 -7.15 4.27 27.14
CA LYS A 331 -8.35 4.96 26.66
C LYS A 331 -8.49 4.88 25.15
N ASP A 332 -7.50 5.41 24.41
CA ASP A 332 -7.51 5.39 22.94
C ASP A 332 -7.58 3.97 22.37
N HIS A 333 -6.98 3.00 23.06
CA HIS A 333 -7.06 1.60 22.69
C HIS A 333 -8.50 1.06 22.73
N LEU A 334 -9.26 1.36 23.79
CA LEU A 334 -10.67 0.97 23.90
C LEU A 334 -11.54 1.70 22.87
N PHE A 335 -11.34 3.02 22.69
CA PHE A 335 -12.04 3.79 21.66
C PHE A 335 -11.80 3.22 20.27
N GLY A 336 -10.56 2.90 19.92
CA GLY A 336 -10.21 2.27 18.64
C GLY A 336 -10.93 0.94 18.42
N ARG A 337 -11.06 0.09 19.45
CA ARG A 337 -11.79 -1.18 19.38
C ARG A 337 -13.30 -0.98 19.20
N VAL A 338 -13.89 0.04 19.85
CA VAL A 338 -15.30 0.40 19.64
C VAL A 338 -15.53 0.95 18.24
N TYR A 339 -14.65 1.83 17.74
CA TYR A 339 -14.75 2.34 16.37
C TYR A 339 -14.62 1.23 15.33
N TYR A 340 -13.76 0.24 15.57
CA TYR A 340 -13.70 -0.96 14.74
C TYR A 340 -15.03 -1.71 14.72
N ILE A 341 -15.71 -1.86 15.87
CA ILE A 341 -17.06 -2.46 15.92
C ILE A 341 -18.06 -1.62 15.15
N ARG A 342 -18.08 -0.31 15.40
CA ARG A 342 -18.98 0.65 14.75
C ARG A 342 -18.84 0.66 13.23
N MET A 343 -17.62 0.47 12.73
CA MET A 343 -17.33 0.37 11.30
C MET A 343 -18.08 -0.81 10.63
N VAL A 344 -18.21 -1.95 11.33
CA VAL A 344 -18.84 -3.17 10.80
C VAL A 344 -20.32 -3.27 11.18
N ASN A 345 -20.65 -2.95 12.43
CA ASN A 345 -21.99 -2.97 13.00
C ASN A 345 -22.23 -1.65 13.76
N LYS A 346 -22.76 -0.66 13.02
CA LYS A 346 -22.99 0.69 13.53
C LYS A 346 -23.90 0.73 14.76
N PRO A 347 -25.09 0.09 14.79
CA PRO A 347 -25.96 0.11 15.97
C PRO A 347 -25.28 -0.40 17.24
N LEU A 348 -24.58 -1.54 17.16
CA LEU A 348 -23.87 -2.08 18.32
C LEU A 348 -22.69 -1.18 18.74
N GLY A 349 -21.95 -0.66 17.76
CA GLY A 349 -20.85 0.26 18.02
C GLY A 349 -21.31 1.55 18.71
N ASP A 350 -22.43 2.13 18.30
CA ASP A 350 -23.01 3.33 18.91
C ASP A 350 -23.43 3.08 20.36
N ILE A 351 -23.99 1.90 20.68
CA ILE A 351 -24.32 1.50 22.06
C ILE A 351 -23.04 1.38 22.92
N LEU A 352 -22.00 0.74 22.41
CA LEU A 352 -20.74 0.58 23.13
C LEU A 352 -20.00 1.91 23.30
N LEU A 353 -20.08 2.80 22.31
CA LEU A 353 -19.48 4.12 22.37
C LEU A 353 -20.10 4.97 23.48
N LYS A 354 -21.44 5.00 23.58
CA LYS A 354 -22.13 5.70 24.69
C LYS A 354 -21.69 5.18 26.07
N LYS A 355 -21.54 3.87 26.23
CA LYS A 355 -21.04 3.27 27.48
C LYS A 355 -19.59 3.63 27.77
N LEU A 356 -18.78 3.76 26.73
CA LEU A 356 -17.36 4.10 26.84
C LEU A 356 -17.17 5.59 27.19
N GLU A 357 -18.01 6.46 26.63
CA GLU A 357 -18.04 7.91 26.92
C GLU A 357 -18.50 8.22 28.35
N SER A 358 -19.31 7.35 28.96
CA SER A 358 -19.73 7.50 30.36
C SER A 358 -18.71 6.99 31.39
N ILE A 359 -17.56 6.47 30.96
CA ILE A 359 -16.49 6.06 31.88
C ILE A 359 -15.80 7.31 32.41
N ASP A 360 -15.60 7.35 33.73
CA ASP A 360 -14.69 8.30 34.34
C ASP A 360 -13.24 7.87 34.06
N TRP A 361 -12.52 8.73 33.34
CA TRP A 361 -11.16 8.49 32.88
C TRP A 361 -10.11 9.23 33.73
N GLU A 362 -10.48 9.79 34.88
CA GLU A 362 -9.50 10.30 35.83
C GLU A 362 -8.72 9.12 36.45
N TYR A 363 -7.54 8.83 35.89
CA TYR A 363 -6.62 7.79 36.39
C TYR A 363 -5.15 8.13 36.18
#